data_AF-A0A7M3MIW5-F1
#
_entry.id   AF-A0A7M3MIW5-F1
#
_cell.length_a   1.000
_cell.length_b   1.000
_cell.length_c   1.000
_cell.angle_alpha   90.00
_cell.angle_beta   90.00
_cell.angle_gamma   90.00
#
_symmetry.space_group_name_H-M   'P 1'
#
loop_
_entity.id
_entity.type
_entity.pdbx_description
1 polymer ?
#
loop_
_entity_poly.entity_id
_entity_poly.type
_entity_poly.pdbx_seq_one_letter_code
_entity_poly.pdbx_strand_id
1 'polypeptide(L)'
;MTLDANRDLILEHELDFANRMAHKMVVQPTVHVWMILIPVIFVLHFYRLNRAKEGRALFKEGYMQSRRHTLDAVWERLRRGEDPLTENSMDPAFIDALCAESATPEQAMTQYRAFISLLAEHYRDLLSASGESVEDLIRSAYRTRSNYLLFLRQMGEVEQSLNVALQPHLPEDLDEVQDVLQYMERTTRELRQEQAEAIFP
;
A
#
# COMPACT_ATOMS: atom_id res chain seq x y z
N MET A 1 -11.13 -21.60 6.77
CA MET A 1 -11.68 -20.38 6.15
C MET A 1 -11.43 -20.45 4.65
N THR A 2 -12.30 -19.90 3.80
CA THR A 2 -12.10 -19.91 2.34
C THR A 2 -11.19 -18.77 1.91
N LEU A 3 -10.50 -18.93 0.77
CA LEU A 3 -9.66 -17.90 0.16
C LEU A 3 -10.42 -16.57 -0.03
N ASP A 4 -11.71 -16.64 -0.35
CA ASP A 4 -12.60 -15.48 -0.52
C ASP A 4 -12.81 -14.71 0.80
N ALA A 5 -13.06 -15.43 1.89
CA ALA A 5 -13.21 -14.81 3.21
C ALA A 5 -11.90 -14.15 3.69
N ASN A 6 -10.74 -14.77 3.42
CA ASN A 6 -9.44 -14.14 3.69
C ASN A 6 -9.28 -12.83 2.90
N ARG A 7 -9.65 -12.83 1.61
CA ARG A 7 -9.58 -11.62 0.76
C ARG A 7 -10.43 -10.48 1.33
N ASP A 8 -11.67 -10.77 1.73
CA ASP A 8 -12.58 -9.75 2.24
C ASP A 8 -12.07 -9.13 3.56
N LEU A 9 -11.55 -9.97 4.47
CA LEU A 9 -10.91 -9.52 5.70
C LEU A 9 -9.70 -8.61 5.43
N ILE A 10 -8.80 -9.03 4.53
CA ILE A 10 -7.61 -8.24 4.17
C ILE A 10 -8.03 -6.89 3.56
N LEU A 11 -9.01 -6.90 2.67
CA LEU A 11 -9.50 -5.68 2.02
C LEU A 11 -10.13 -4.71 3.04
N GLU A 12 -10.95 -5.21 3.96
CA GLU A 12 -11.55 -4.40 5.02
C GLU A 12 -10.48 -3.76 5.91
N HIS A 13 -9.47 -4.53 6.28
CA HIS A 13 -8.35 -4.05 7.08
C HIS A 13 -7.52 -2.96 6.36
N GLU A 14 -7.21 -3.14 5.07
CA GLU A 14 -6.52 -2.12 4.27
C GLU A 14 -7.35 -0.84 4.15
N LEU A 15 -8.68 -0.97 4.02
CA LEU A 15 -9.60 0.16 3.98
C LEU A 15 -9.66 0.90 5.33
N ASP A 16 -9.66 0.19 6.45
CA ASP A 16 -9.60 0.80 7.78
C ASP A 16 -8.28 1.54 7.99
N PHE A 17 -7.15 0.91 7.62
CA PHE A 17 -5.84 1.56 7.69
C PHE A 17 -5.80 2.85 6.86
N ALA A 18 -6.30 2.81 5.62
CA ALA A 18 -6.41 3.98 4.76
C ALA A 18 -7.30 5.08 5.39
N ASN A 19 -8.42 4.70 6.02
CA ASN A 19 -9.29 5.65 6.72
C ASN A 19 -8.59 6.29 7.93
N ARG A 20 -7.85 5.51 8.73
CA ARG A 20 -7.07 6.02 9.88
C ARG A 20 -5.99 7.00 9.44
N MET A 21 -5.28 6.69 8.36
CA MET A 21 -4.31 7.59 7.75
C MET A 21 -4.97 8.90 7.28
N ALA A 22 -6.06 8.79 6.50
CA ALA A 22 -6.80 9.95 6.04
C ALA A 22 -7.31 10.80 7.20
N HIS A 23 -7.72 10.19 8.32
CA HIS A 23 -8.17 10.94 9.50
C HIS A 23 -7.03 11.71 10.17
N LYS A 24 -5.86 11.08 10.38
CA LYS A 24 -4.70 11.74 11.01
C LYS A 24 -4.17 12.90 10.14
N MET A 25 -4.19 12.74 8.82
CA MET A 25 -3.75 13.77 7.87
C MET A 25 -4.65 15.02 7.78
N VAL A 26 -5.92 14.95 8.16
CA VAL A 26 -6.86 16.10 8.14
C VAL A 26 -6.52 17.17 9.17
N VAL A 27 -5.73 16.83 10.19
CA VAL A 27 -5.53 17.68 11.36
C VAL A 27 -4.41 18.72 11.13
N GLN A 28 -3.63 18.66 10.04
CA GLN A 28 -2.55 19.62 9.71
C GLN A 28 -2.51 19.95 8.19
N PRO A 29 -2.04 21.14 7.76
CA PRO A 29 -2.78 22.11 6.92
C PRO A 29 -2.70 22.00 5.36
N THR A 30 -3.60 22.79 4.75
CA THR A 30 -3.93 23.13 3.34
C THR A 30 -4.48 22.07 2.37
N VAL A 31 -5.44 22.50 1.53
CA VAL A 31 -6.24 21.65 0.63
C VAL A 31 -5.43 21.18 -0.59
N HIS A 32 -4.34 21.87 -0.92
CA HIS A 32 -3.51 21.60 -2.12
C HIS A 32 -2.54 20.45 -1.89
N VAL A 33 -2.18 20.23 -0.62
CA VAL A 33 -1.33 19.15 -0.11
C VAL A 33 -1.90 17.74 -0.32
N TRP A 34 -3.24 17.61 -0.28
CA TRP A 34 -3.94 16.33 -0.51
C TRP A 34 -3.76 15.75 -1.91
N MET A 35 -3.39 16.59 -2.88
CA MET A 35 -3.25 16.22 -4.28
C MET A 35 -1.91 15.50 -4.57
N ILE A 36 -0.99 15.49 -3.60
CA ILE A 36 0.40 15.04 -3.74
C ILE A 36 0.60 13.61 -3.22
N LEU A 37 -0.18 13.21 -2.21
CA LEU A 37 -0.03 11.93 -1.51
C LEU A 37 -0.72 10.75 -2.21
N ILE A 38 -1.05 10.93 -3.49
CA ILE A 38 -1.66 9.93 -4.36
C ILE A 38 -0.50 9.37 -5.20
N PRO A 39 -0.27 8.04 -5.26
CA PRO A 39 0.70 7.49 -6.19
C PRO A 39 0.45 8.04 -7.61
N VAL A 40 1.53 8.34 -8.32
CA VAL A 40 1.66 9.18 -9.52
C VAL A 40 0.72 8.91 -10.72
N ILE A 41 -0.21 7.97 -10.62
CA ILE A 41 -1.24 7.73 -11.63
C ILE A 41 -2.23 8.90 -11.77
N PHE A 42 -2.46 9.72 -10.73
CA PHE A 42 -3.44 10.81 -10.79
C PHE A 42 -2.92 12.17 -11.29
N VAL A 43 -1.61 12.39 -11.36
CA VAL A 43 -1.06 13.68 -11.84
C VAL A 43 -1.33 13.89 -13.34
N LEU A 44 -1.53 12.81 -14.12
CA LEU A 44 -1.81 12.90 -15.56
C LEU A 44 -3.27 13.24 -15.91
N HIS A 45 -4.18 13.42 -14.94
CA HIS A 45 -5.60 13.73 -15.24
C HIS A 45 -6.25 14.84 -14.40
N PHE A 46 -5.59 15.37 -13.37
CA PHE A 46 -6.27 16.24 -12.38
C PHE A 46 -6.08 17.75 -12.62
N TYR A 47 -6.23 18.20 -13.86
CA TYR A 47 -6.41 19.62 -14.12
C TYR A 47 -7.84 20.02 -13.71
N ARG A 48 -7.94 20.61 -12.50
CA ARG A 48 -9.12 21.25 -11.87
C ARG A 48 -10.02 20.28 -11.11
N LEU A 49 -9.99 20.35 -9.77
CA LEU A 49 -11.20 20.36 -8.93
C LEU A 49 -10.81 20.67 -7.47
N ASN A 50 -11.63 21.48 -6.83
CA ASN A 50 -11.36 22.16 -5.58
C ASN A 50 -12.38 21.68 -4.55
N ARG A 51 -12.01 20.78 -3.62
CA ARG A 51 -12.85 20.42 -2.45
C ARG A 51 -12.13 19.50 -1.43
N ALA A 52 -11.93 20.00 -0.21
CA ALA A 52 -11.31 19.27 0.91
C ALA A 52 -12.04 17.99 1.35
N LYS A 53 -13.34 17.83 1.05
CA LYS A 53 -14.09 16.58 1.29
C LYS A 53 -13.83 15.52 0.22
N GLU A 54 -13.53 15.95 -1.01
CA GLU A 54 -13.15 15.06 -2.11
C GLU A 54 -11.72 14.53 -1.89
N GLY A 55 -10.83 15.33 -1.28
CA GLY A 55 -9.44 14.93 -0.97
C GLY A 55 -9.30 13.64 -0.14
N ARG A 56 -10.17 13.40 0.87
CA ARG A 56 -10.10 12.15 1.67
C ARG A 56 -10.51 10.91 0.86
N ALA A 57 -11.55 11.05 0.02
CA ALA A 57 -12.03 9.97 -0.82
C ALA A 57 -11.01 9.64 -1.91
N LEU A 58 -10.45 10.67 -2.55
CA LEU A 58 -9.40 10.57 -3.56
C LEU A 58 -8.10 9.98 -2.98
N PHE A 59 -7.71 10.39 -1.78
CA PHE A 59 -6.56 9.80 -1.09
C PHE A 59 -6.76 8.31 -0.83
N LYS A 60 -7.93 7.93 -0.31
CA LYS A 60 -8.28 6.53 -0.09
C LYS A 60 -8.25 5.74 -1.39
N GLU A 61 -8.80 6.27 -2.47
CA GLU A 61 -8.77 5.63 -3.79
C GLU A 61 -7.34 5.45 -4.30
N GLY A 62 -6.49 6.49 -4.18
CA GLY A 62 -5.08 6.44 -4.54
C GLY A 62 -4.27 5.42 -3.74
N TYR A 63 -4.41 5.44 -2.41
CA TYR A 63 -3.75 4.49 -1.50
C TYR A 63 -4.16 3.04 -1.78
N MET A 64 -5.45 2.83 -2.06
CA MET A 64 -6.03 1.51 -2.30
C MET A 64 -5.81 1.00 -3.71
N GLN A 65 -5.41 1.83 -4.69
CA GLN A 65 -5.33 1.41 -6.09
C GLN A 65 -4.35 0.25 -6.29
N SER A 66 -3.07 0.45 -5.96
CA SER A 66 -2.06 -0.60 -6.08
C SER A 66 -2.34 -1.77 -5.14
N ARG A 67 -2.84 -1.50 -3.92
CA ARG A 67 -3.17 -2.53 -2.92
C ARG A 67 -4.28 -3.46 -3.36
N ARG A 68 -5.40 -2.90 -3.78
CA ARG A 68 -6.55 -3.67 -4.27
C ARG A 68 -6.18 -4.44 -5.52
N HIS A 69 -5.51 -3.79 -6.48
CA HIS A 69 -5.10 -4.46 -7.71
C HIS A 69 -4.16 -5.65 -7.43
N THR A 70 -3.14 -5.46 -6.60
CA THR A 70 -2.22 -6.54 -6.20
C THR A 70 -2.96 -7.64 -5.43
N LEU A 71 -3.81 -7.31 -4.46
CA LEU A 71 -4.59 -8.29 -3.70
C LEU A 71 -5.48 -9.13 -4.62
N ASP A 72 -6.20 -8.48 -5.53
CA ASP A 72 -7.10 -9.14 -6.47
C ASP A 72 -6.34 -10.07 -7.43
N ALA A 73 -5.18 -9.63 -7.92
CA ALA A 73 -4.35 -10.45 -8.81
C ALA A 73 -3.74 -11.67 -8.11
N VAL A 74 -3.26 -11.51 -6.87
CA VAL A 74 -2.73 -12.63 -6.06
C VAL A 74 -3.86 -13.60 -5.72
N TRP A 75 -5.02 -13.09 -5.30
CA TRP A 75 -6.19 -13.92 -5.03
C TRP A 75 -6.63 -14.71 -6.26
N GLU A 76 -6.71 -14.09 -7.44
CA GLU A 76 -7.15 -14.78 -8.65
C GLU A 76 -6.16 -15.89 -9.07
N ARG A 77 -4.84 -15.67 -8.91
CA ARG A 77 -3.83 -16.73 -9.13
C ARG A 77 -3.99 -17.88 -8.15
N LEU A 78 -4.08 -17.60 -6.85
CA LEU A 78 -4.29 -18.63 -5.83
C LEU A 78 -5.60 -19.39 -6.04
N ARG A 79 -6.67 -18.71 -6.47
CA ARG A 79 -7.97 -19.34 -6.78
C ARG A 79 -7.87 -20.32 -7.95
N ARG A 80 -6.97 -20.06 -8.92
CA ARG A 80 -6.65 -20.97 -10.03
C ARG A 80 -5.73 -22.13 -9.63
N GLY A 81 -5.25 -22.16 -8.38
CA GLY A 81 -4.28 -23.13 -7.90
C GLY A 81 -2.85 -22.82 -8.34
N GLU A 82 -2.59 -21.60 -8.80
CA GLU A 82 -1.28 -21.13 -9.25
C GLU A 82 -0.66 -20.27 -8.16
N ASP A 83 0.30 -20.82 -7.42
CA ASP A 83 1.06 -20.01 -6.46
C ASP A 83 1.95 -19.00 -7.22
N PRO A 84 1.83 -17.70 -6.95
CA PRO A 84 2.69 -16.71 -7.59
C PRO A 84 4.12 -16.69 -7.04
N LEU A 85 4.43 -17.52 -6.04
CA LEU A 85 5.78 -17.68 -5.50
C LEU A 85 6.58 -18.76 -6.27
N THR A 86 7.74 -18.39 -6.80
CA THR A 86 8.70 -19.28 -7.49
C THR A 86 10.05 -19.25 -6.76
N GLU A 87 10.57 -20.42 -6.38
CA GLU A 87 11.94 -20.57 -5.80
C GLU A 87 12.31 -19.55 -4.70
N ASN A 88 11.32 -19.15 -3.88
CA ASN A 88 11.41 -18.17 -2.78
C ASN A 88 11.33 -16.68 -3.18
N SER A 89 10.79 -16.35 -4.35
CA SER A 89 10.49 -14.97 -4.74
C SER A 89 9.22 -14.91 -5.59
N MET A 90 8.61 -13.73 -5.68
CA MET A 90 7.45 -13.55 -6.56
C MET A 90 7.85 -13.79 -8.02
N ASP A 91 7.03 -14.53 -8.74
CA ASP A 91 7.19 -14.79 -10.17
C ASP A 91 7.41 -13.46 -10.94
N PRO A 92 8.59 -13.28 -11.57
CA PRO A 92 8.93 -12.03 -12.23
C PRO A 92 7.92 -11.64 -13.30
N ALA A 93 7.36 -12.60 -14.04
CA ALA A 93 6.40 -12.34 -15.10
C ALA A 93 5.06 -11.84 -14.54
N PHE A 94 4.65 -12.35 -13.37
CA PHE A 94 3.47 -11.89 -12.67
C PHE A 94 3.64 -10.45 -12.16
N ILE A 95 4.80 -10.14 -11.58
CA ILE A 95 5.10 -8.78 -11.14
C ILE A 95 5.19 -7.81 -12.33
N ASP A 96 5.79 -8.23 -13.45
CA ASP A 96 5.84 -7.43 -14.67
C ASP A 96 4.45 -7.11 -15.21
N ALA A 97 3.53 -8.08 -15.21
CA ALA A 97 2.15 -7.88 -15.63
C ALA A 97 1.42 -6.85 -14.73
N LEU A 98 1.58 -6.95 -13.41
CA LEU A 98 1.04 -5.98 -12.45
C LEU A 98 1.59 -4.56 -12.67
N CYS A 99 2.87 -4.44 -12.97
CA CYS A 99 3.52 -3.17 -13.20
C CYS A 99 3.13 -2.54 -14.56
N ALA A 100 2.88 -3.36 -15.58
CA ALA A 100 2.53 -2.90 -16.92
C ALA A 100 1.19 -2.14 -16.96
N GLU A 101 0.27 -2.44 -16.04
CA GLU A 101 -1.01 -1.74 -15.91
C GLU A 101 -0.91 -0.41 -15.15
N SER A 102 0.26 -0.11 -14.56
CA SER A 102 0.47 1.12 -13.80
C SER A 102 0.86 2.29 -14.72
N ALA A 103 0.40 3.50 -14.39
CA ALA A 103 0.87 4.73 -15.04
C ALA A 103 2.14 5.28 -14.37
N THR A 104 2.93 4.43 -13.74
CA THR A 104 4.18 4.82 -13.06
C THR A 104 5.22 5.25 -14.09
N PRO A 105 5.92 6.38 -13.91
CA PRO A 105 7.02 6.80 -14.77
C PRO A 105 8.12 5.74 -14.83
N GLU A 106 8.78 5.62 -15.99
CA GLU A 106 9.87 4.65 -16.19
C GLU A 106 10.99 4.82 -15.14
N GLN A 107 11.27 6.06 -14.73
CA GLN A 107 12.30 6.40 -13.73
C GLN A 107 11.98 5.87 -12.34
N ALA A 108 10.70 5.63 -12.01
CA ALA A 108 10.25 5.10 -10.73
C ALA A 108 9.79 3.64 -10.82
N MET A 109 9.81 3.04 -12.01
CA MET A 109 9.31 1.69 -12.25
C MET A 109 10.08 0.63 -11.45
N THR A 110 11.39 0.81 -11.27
CA THR A 110 12.21 -0.09 -10.46
C THR A 110 11.72 -0.13 -9.00
N GLN A 111 11.46 1.04 -8.41
CA GLN A 111 10.97 1.18 -7.04
C GLN A 111 9.52 0.69 -6.92
N TYR A 112 8.70 0.96 -7.94
CA TYR A 112 7.33 0.47 -7.98
C TYR A 112 7.28 -1.05 -8.06
N ARG A 113 8.16 -1.68 -8.85
CA ARG A 113 8.31 -3.13 -8.91
C ARG A 113 8.67 -3.73 -7.56
N ALA A 114 9.60 -3.12 -6.83
CA ALA A 114 10.00 -3.57 -5.50
C ALA A 114 8.83 -3.47 -4.50
N PHE A 115 8.09 -2.36 -4.54
CA PHE A 115 6.88 -2.15 -3.74
C PHE A 115 5.81 -3.20 -4.03
N ILE A 116 5.46 -3.41 -5.30
CA ILE A 116 4.45 -4.39 -5.72
C ILE A 116 4.87 -5.82 -5.37
N SER A 117 6.16 -6.17 -5.53
CA SER A 117 6.66 -7.49 -5.17
C SER A 117 6.48 -7.79 -3.69
N LEU A 118 6.91 -6.87 -2.81
CA LEU A 118 6.78 -7.06 -1.36
C LEU A 118 5.31 -7.09 -0.91
N LEU A 119 4.48 -6.27 -1.53
CA LEU A 119 3.03 -6.24 -1.27
C LEU A 119 2.34 -7.52 -1.72
N ALA A 120 2.72 -8.07 -2.87
CA ALA A 120 2.17 -9.30 -3.40
C ALA A 120 2.57 -10.51 -2.53
N GLU A 121 3.81 -10.56 -2.05
CA GLU A 121 4.28 -11.57 -1.11
C GLU A 121 3.47 -11.53 0.19
N HIS A 122 3.28 -10.34 0.76
CA HIS A 122 2.44 -10.14 1.94
C HIS A 122 1.01 -10.66 1.74
N TYR A 123 0.34 -10.28 0.65
CA TYR A 123 -1.02 -10.74 0.39
C TYR A 123 -1.11 -12.23 0.12
N ARG A 124 -0.12 -12.82 -0.56
CA ARG A 124 -0.06 -14.26 -0.79
C ARG A 124 0.02 -15.00 0.54
N ASP A 125 0.85 -14.53 1.46
CA ASP A 125 1.00 -15.14 2.79
C ASP A 125 -0.25 -15.00 3.65
N LEU A 126 -0.90 -13.83 3.66
CA LEU A 126 -2.17 -13.64 4.37
C LEU A 126 -3.31 -14.46 3.77
N LEU A 127 -3.43 -14.52 2.44
CA LEU A 127 -4.44 -15.32 1.75
C LEU A 127 -4.27 -16.82 2.00
N SER A 128 -3.03 -17.27 2.17
CA SER A 128 -2.69 -18.68 2.47
C SER A 128 -2.71 -19.02 3.96
N ALA A 129 -2.88 -18.02 4.84
CA ALA A 129 -2.90 -18.22 6.28
C ALA A 129 -4.25 -18.72 6.80
N SER A 130 -4.24 -19.30 8.01
CA SER A 130 -5.45 -19.69 8.73
C SER A 130 -5.77 -18.68 9.84
N GLY A 131 -7.05 -18.34 9.99
CA GLY A 131 -7.53 -17.40 11.00
C GLY A 131 -9.03 -17.15 10.85
N GLU A 132 -9.63 -16.42 11.78
CA GLU A 132 -11.00 -15.89 11.66
C GLU A 132 -11.04 -14.36 11.62
N SER A 133 -9.91 -13.70 11.91
CA SER A 133 -9.71 -12.26 11.79
C SER A 133 -8.39 -11.93 11.08
N VAL A 134 -8.19 -10.68 10.65
CA VAL A 134 -6.91 -10.27 10.04
C VAL A 134 -5.74 -10.40 11.01
N GLU A 135 -5.96 -10.16 12.30
CA GLU A 135 -4.94 -10.37 13.33
C GLU A 135 -4.54 -11.84 13.43
N ASP A 136 -5.48 -12.77 13.29
CA ASP A 136 -5.15 -14.20 13.19
C ASP A 136 -4.36 -14.52 11.91
N LEU A 137 -4.77 -13.96 10.76
CA LEU A 137 -4.04 -14.16 9.50
C LEU A 137 -2.60 -13.65 9.61
N ILE A 138 -2.40 -12.46 10.16
CA ILE A 138 -1.07 -11.86 10.38
C ILE A 138 -0.26 -12.71 11.39
N ARG A 139 -0.87 -13.15 12.50
CA ARG A 139 -0.21 -14.04 13.47
C ARG A 139 0.19 -15.37 12.83
N SER A 140 -0.66 -15.94 11.99
CA SER A 140 -0.38 -17.19 11.29
C SER A 140 0.70 -17.02 10.22
N ALA A 141 0.69 -15.94 9.44
CA ALA A 141 1.68 -15.69 8.40
C ALA A 141 3.07 -15.40 9.00
N TYR A 142 3.16 -14.43 9.92
CA TYR A 142 4.44 -13.93 10.42
C TYR A 142 4.98 -14.68 11.64
N ARG A 143 4.13 -15.39 12.38
CA ARG A 143 4.43 -16.18 13.60
C ARG A 143 4.90 -15.38 14.81
N THR A 144 5.73 -14.35 14.62
CA THR A 144 6.35 -13.56 15.68
C THR A 144 6.24 -12.07 15.40
N ARG A 145 6.21 -11.27 16.47
CA ARG A 145 6.26 -9.80 16.39
C ARG A 145 7.47 -9.32 15.60
N SER A 146 8.63 -9.93 15.82
CA SER A 146 9.89 -9.54 15.16
C SER A 146 9.82 -9.69 13.64
N ASN A 147 9.24 -10.80 13.14
CA ASN A 147 9.06 -11.01 11.71
C ASN A 147 8.08 -10.01 11.10
N TYR A 148 6.98 -9.73 11.81
CA TYR A 148 6.01 -8.74 11.34
C TYR A 148 6.60 -7.32 11.32
N LEU A 149 7.36 -6.94 12.35
CA LEU A 149 8.06 -5.64 12.40
C LEU A 149 9.14 -5.53 11.31
N LEU A 150 9.81 -6.63 10.97
CA LEU A 150 10.76 -6.66 9.85
C LEU A 150 10.04 -6.37 8.53
N PHE A 151 8.92 -7.04 8.26
CA PHE A 151 8.08 -6.77 7.10
C PHE A 151 7.61 -5.31 7.05
N LEU A 152 7.07 -4.78 8.15
CA LEU A 152 6.59 -3.39 8.22
C LEU A 152 7.71 -2.37 7.95
N ARG A 153 8.94 -2.67 8.39
CA ARG A 153 10.11 -1.86 8.09
C ARG A 153 10.44 -1.90 6.59
N GLN A 154 10.57 -3.09 6.01
CA GLN A 154 10.84 -3.26 4.59
C GLN A 154 9.78 -2.56 3.73
N MET A 155 8.51 -2.68 4.12
CA MET A 155 7.38 -2.02 3.47
C MET A 155 7.52 -0.49 3.51
N GLY A 156 7.90 0.07 4.67
CA GLY A 156 8.17 1.50 4.81
C GLY A 156 9.34 1.97 3.95
N GLU A 157 10.42 1.18 3.85
CA GLU A 157 11.60 1.50 3.04
C GLU A 157 11.29 1.51 1.53
N VAL A 158 10.54 0.52 1.03
CA VAL A 158 10.17 0.48 -0.40
C VAL A 158 9.16 1.56 -0.77
N GLU A 159 8.22 1.89 0.12
CA GLU A 159 7.28 3.00 -0.07
C GLU A 159 7.99 4.35 -0.10
N GLN A 160 8.92 4.59 0.84
CA GLN A 160 9.73 5.81 0.86
C GLN A 160 10.58 5.93 -0.41
N SER A 161 11.25 4.86 -0.82
CA SER A 161 12.04 4.82 -2.05
C SER A 161 11.20 5.15 -3.29
N LEU A 162 9.98 4.59 -3.36
CA LEU A 162 9.02 4.91 -4.42
C LEU A 162 8.62 6.39 -4.37
N ASN A 163 8.25 6.93 -3.20
CA ASN A 163 7.87 8.34 -3.07
C ASN A 163 8.99 9.29 -3.51
N VAL A 164 10.24 9.00 -3.14
CA VAL A 164 11.41 9.77 -3.57
C VAL A 164 11.60 9.71 -5.09
N ALA A 165 11.45 8.53 -5.70
CA ALA A 165 11.56 8.36 -7.15
C ALA A 165 10.44 9.08 -7.92
N LEU A 166 9.27 9.22 -7.30
CA LEU A 166 8.11 9.91 -7.84
C LEU A 166 8.17 11.43 -7.66
N GLN A 167 8.94 11.92 -6.69
CA GLN A 167 9.01 13.34 -6.33
C GLN A 167 9.34 14.28 -7.51
N PRO A 168 10.29 13.98 -8.41
CA PRO A 168 10.60 14.84 -9.56
C PRO A 168 9.48 14.96 -10.59
N HIS A 169 8.47 14.10 -10.52
CA HIS A 169 7.32 14.09 -11.42
C HIS A 169 6.10 14.81 -10.83
N LEU A 170 6.26 15.42 -9.64
CA LEU A 170 5.26 16.24 -9.00
C LEU A 170 5.36 17.70 -9.49
N PRO A 171 4.26 18.47 -9.49
CA PRO A 171 4.28 19.88 -9.89
C PRO A 171 5.26 20.73 -9.05
N GLU A 172 6.01 21.62 -9.71
CA GLU A 172 7.07 22.46 -9.11
C GLU A 172 6.56 23.49 -8.08
N ASP A 173 5.28 23.87 -8.12
CA ASP A 173 4.68 24.94 -7.30
C ASP A 173 4.44 24.56 -5.83
N LEU A 174 5.07 23.49 -5.33
CA LEU A 174 4.66 22.83 -4.09
C LEU A 174 5.85 22.65 -3.13
N ASP A 175 6.35 23.76 -2.59
CA ASP A 175 7.30 23.76 -1.46
C ASP A 175 6.78 22.94 -0.25
N GLU A 176 5.46 22.75 -0.15
CA GLU A 176 4.79 21.94 0.89
C GLU A 176 4.85 20.40 0.63
N VAL A 177 5.28 19.91 -0.54
CA VAL A 177 5.35 18.46 -0.88
C VAL A 177 6.18 17.69 0.14
N GLN A 178 7.36 18.22 0.45
CA GLN A 178 8.34 17.48 1.23
C GLN A 178 7.88 17.31 2.69
N ASP A 179 7.31 18.36 3.28
CA ASP A 179 6.77 18.34 4.64
C ASP A 179 5.60 17.36 4.77
N VAL A 180 4.79 17.27 3.72
CA VAL A 180 3.63 16.37 3.65
C VAL A 180 4.05 14.92 3.52
N LEU A 181 5.01 14.63 2.65
CA LEU A 181 5.58 13.29 2.51
C LEU A 181 6.20 12.84 3.84
N GLN A 182 6.97 13.70 4.51
CA GLN A 182 7.53 13.40 5.83
C GLN A 182 6.45 13.18 6.89
N TYR A 183 5.40 14.01 6.90
CA TYR A 183 4.28 13.86 7.82
C TYR A 183 3.54 12.53 7.61
N MET A 184 3.28 12.17 6.34
CA MET A 184 2.70 10.87 5.99
C MET A 184 3.59 9.73 6.47
N GLU A 185 4.87 9.73 6.11
CA GLU A 185 5.80 8.66 6.46
C GLU A 185 5.84 8.42 7.98
N ARG A 186 5.87 9.51 8.76
CA ARG A 186 5.80 9.45 10.22
C ARG A 186 4.46 8.87 10.69
N THR A 187 3.35 9.36 10.17
CA THR A 187 2.00 8.91 10.53
C THR A 187 1.79 7.42 10.24
N THR A 188 2.23 6.97 9.06
CA THR A 188 2.18 5.56 8.65
C THR A 188 3.01 4.69 9.59
N ARG A 189 4.21 5.14 9.96
CA ARG A 189 5.10 4.40 10.88
C ARG A 189 4.47 4.25 12.26
N GLU A 190 3.91 5.34 12.81
CA GLU A 190 3.22 5.33 14.10
C GLU A 190 2.02 4.36 14.08
N LEU A 191 1.16 4.46 13.06
CA LEU A 191 -0.01 3.59 12.91
C LEU A 191 0.37 2.10 12.79
N ARG A 192 1.42 1.79 12.03
CA ARG A 192 1.92 0.41 11.88
C ARG A 192 2.51 -0.13 13.17
N GLN A 193 3.17 0.72 13.96
CA GLN A 193 3.68 0.32 15.27
C GLN A 193 2.54 0.03 16.24
N GLU A 194 1.56 0.94 16.35
CA GLU A 194 0.33 0.74 17.15
C GLU A 194 -0.35 -0.60 16.78
N GLN A 195 -0.45 -0.87 15.47
CA GLN A 195 -1.03 -2.11 14.96
C GLN A 195 -0.20 -3.34 15.32
N ALA A 196 1.13 -3.30 15.17
CA ALA A 196 1.99 -4.43 15.52
C ALA A 196 1.93 -4.78 17.02
N GLU A 197 1.81 -3.76 17.88
CA GLU A 197 1.60 -3.91 19.33
C GLU A 197 0.23 -4.52 19.65
N ALA A 198 -0.82 -4.12 18.93
CA ALA A 198 -2.15 -4.70 19.12
C ALA A 198 -2.25 -6.17 18.67
N ILE A 199 -1.59 -6.54 17.57
CA ILE A 199 -1.63 -7.90 17.00
C ILE A 199 -0.78 -8.88 17.80
N PHE A 200 0.38 -8.43 18.27
CA PHE A 200 1.33 -9.22 19.05
C PHE A 200 1.63 -8.52 20.39
N PRO A 201 0.74 -8.66 21.39
CA PRO A 201 0.94 -8.08 22.72
C PRO A 201 2.12 -8.71 23.47
#